data_AF-A0A936I3A1-F1
#
_entry.id   AF-A0A936I3A1-F1
#
_cell.length_a   1.000
_cell.length_b   1.000
_cell.length_c   1.000
_cell.angle_alpha   90.00
_cell.angle_beta   90.00
_cell.angle_gamma   90.00
#
_symmetry.space_group_name_H-M   'P 1'
#
loop_
_entity.id
_entity.type
_entity.pdbx_description
1 polymer ?
#
loop_
_entity_poly.entity_id
_entity_poly.type
_entity_poly.pdbx_seq_one_letter_code
_entity_poly.pdbx_strand_id
1 'polypeptide(L)'
;MQRIITSALFIALSTGLYAQAVFTSSGAFVVPAGVNIITVELFGPGGNGGTNGGGGGGGGGYAASNFNVAPGASYSIFIGTGGSGLASIAGGLGMLANAGANGGNVSNPNIGGGGAGGTGLGGQVNRTGGAGGGGYYTYFGGGGGGAAGLNNGGGGGNTIVYNGNCLTPGGAAGIGGGGAAGDGGKGAGFTDIGCTVTDPGADGAGYGGGGGGGNGIGSPGGIGSDGYCIITWSGATGIGDITSDAAYGVLANPFTDRIVLRAPRGTEQYELWDASGREVWSGANIEAQDLSHLSSSTYVLKVIDGDAMRTIRLVK
;
A
#
# COMPACT_ATOMS: atom_id res chain seq x y z
N MET A 1 34.73 -41.98 -30.67
CA MET A 1 34.21 -40.61 -30.91
C MET A 1 32.89 -40.50 -30.16
N GLN A 2 32.93 -40.07 -28.90
CA GLN A 2 31.83 -40.16 -27.94
C GLN A 2 31.06 -38.83 -27.95
N ARG A 3 29.82 -38.85 -28.47
CA ARG A 3 28.97 -37.65 -28.54
C ARG A 3 28.37 -37.38 -27.16
N ILE A 4 28.85 -36.33 -26.49
CA ILE A 4 28.27 -35.78 -25.27
C ILE A 4 26.98 -35.07 -25.67
N ILE A 5 25.83 -35.60 -25.26
CA ILE A 5 24.53 -34.96 -25.41
C ILE A 5 24.37 -34.00 -24.23
N THR A 6 24.54 -32.71 -24.48
CA THR A 6 24.32 -31.64 -23.50
C THR A 6 22.82 -31.43 -23.34
N SER A 7 22.20 -32.07 -22.35
CA SER A 7 20.80 -31.79 -21.97
C SER A 7 20.71 -30.39 -21.36
N ALA A 8 20.04 -29.47 -22.07
CA ALA A 8 19.72 -28.14 -21.56
C ALA A 8 18.57 -28.27 -20.53
N LEU A 9 18.90 -28.15 -19.25
CA LEU A 9 17.93 -28.06 -18.16
C LEU A 9 17.27 -26.66 -18.19
N PHE A 10 16.04 -26.60 -18.70
CA PHE A 10 15.25 -25.38 -18.72
C PHE A 10 14.59 -25.18 -17.34
N ILE A 11 15.22 -24.37 -16.48
CA ILE A 11 14.63 -23.96 -15.20
C ILE A 11 13.57 -22.90 -15.51
N ALA A 12 12.29 -23.29 -15.47
CA ALA A 12 11.18 -22.35 -15.56
C ALA A 12 11.12 -21.53 -14.27
N LEU A 13 11.72 -20.33 -14.29
CA LEU A 13 11.62 -19.36 -13.21
C LEU A 13 10.20 -18.78 -13.20
N SER A 14 9.36 -19.24 -12.29
CA SER A 14 8.02 -18.67 -12.10
C SER A 14 8.15 -17.35 -11.35
N THR A 15 8.28 -16.24 -12.06
CA THR A 15 8.16 -14.90 -11.47
C THR A 15 6.69 -14.65 -11.16
N GLY A 16 6.32 -14.61 -9.88
CA GLY A 16 4.99 -14.18 -9.47
C GLY A 16 4.79 -12.71 -9.86
N LEU A 17 3.82 -12.43 -10.72
CA LEU A 17 3.39 -11.07 -11.01
C LEU A 17 2.44 -10.63 -9.88
N TYR A 18 2.87 -9.63 -9.11
CA TYR A 18 2.05 -8.98 -8.10
C TYR A 18 1.46 -7.71 -8.69
N ALA A 19 0.17 -7.48 -8.43
CA ALA A 19 -0.49 -6.21 -8.70
C ALA A 19 -0.77 -5.49 -7.37
N GLN A 20 -0.85 -4.17 -7.43
CA GLN A 20 -1.10 -3.33 -6.26
C GLN A 20 -2.12 -2.23 -6.55
N ALA A 21 -2.86 -1.85 -5.52
CA ALA A 21 -3.70 -0.66 -5.46
C ALA A 21 -3.22 0.22 -4.31
N VAL A 22 -3.11 1.51 -4.55
CA VAL A 22 -2.60 2.50 -3.59
C VAL A 22 -3.68 3.54 -3.33
N PHE A 23 -3.94 3.82 -2.05
CA PHE A 23 -4.93 4.79 -1.62
C PHE A 23 -4.27 5.87 -0.76
N THR A 24 -4.25 7.10 -1.29
CA THR A 24 -3.90 8.34 -0.58
C THR A 24 -5.13 9.16 -0.22
N SER A 25 -6.32 8.70 -0.63
CA SER A 25 -7.63 9.27 -0.29
C SER A 25 -8.64 8.13 -0.15
N SER A 26 -9.74 8.37 0.57
CA SER A 26 -10.81 7.38 0.76
C SER A 26 -11.41 6.93 -0.58
N GLY A 27 -11.79 5.65 -0.67
CA GLY A 27 -12.29 5.01 -1.88
C GLY A 27 -12.78 3.59 -1.62
N ALA A 28 -12.90 2.79 -2.68
CA ALA A 28 -13.26 1.37 -2.57
C ALA A 28 -12.29 0.51 -3.39
N PHE A 29 -11.94 -0.66 -2.85
CA PHE A 29 -11.17 -1.69 -3.53
C PHE A 29 -12.11 -2.84 -3.91
N VAL A 30 -12.18 -3.16 -5.21
CA VAL A 30 -12.92 -4.32 -5.72
C VAL A 30 -11.92 -5.44 -6.01
N VAL A 31 -12.12 -6.59 -5.37
CA VAL A 31 -11.25 -7.76 -5.54
C VAL A 31 -11.31 -8.22 -7.00
N PRO A 32 -10.18 -8.28 -7.71
CA PRO A 32 -10.16 -8.77 -9.08
C PRO A 32 -10.62 -10.22 -9.20
N ALA A 33 -11.07 -10.61 -10.39
CA ALA A 33 -11.42 -12.00 -10.69
C ALA A 33 -10.22 -12.93 -10.41
N GLY A 34 -10.48 -14.09 -9.79
CA GLY A 34 -9.46 -15.09 -9.48
C GLY A 34 -8.54 -14.77 -8.28
N VAL A 35 -8.75 -13.64 -7.60
CA VAL A 35 -7.98 -13.28 -6.41
C VAL A 35 -8.73 -13.73 -5.16
N ASN A 36 -8.11 -14.61 -4.38
CA ASN A 36 -8.67 -15.13 -3.13
C ASN A 36 -7.88 -14.67 -1.90
N ILE A 37 -6.70 -14.08 -2.09
CA ILE A 37 -5.85 -13.58 -1.02
C ILE A 37 -5.35 -12.19 -1.40
N ILE A 38 -5.45 -11.25 -0.46
CA ILE A 38 -4.82 -9.93 -0.55
C ILE A 38 -3.97 -9.67 0.69
N THR A 39 -2.92 -8.88 0.53
CA THR A 39 -2.14 -8.27 1.61
C THR A 39 -2.54 -6.81 1.72
N VAL A 40 -2.87 -6.37 2.93
CA VAL A 40 -3.23 -4.97 3.21
C VAL A 40 -2.22 -4.38 4.18
N GLU A 41 -1.67 -3.21 3.85
CA GLU A 41 -0.79 -2.42 4.71
C GLU A 41 -1.41 -1.04 4.94
N LEU A 42 -1.59 -0.67 6.22
CA LEU A 42 -2.24 0.56 6.63
C LEU A 42 -1.31 1.42 7.49
N PHE A 43 -1.36 2.72 7.22
CA PHE A 43 -0.62 3.75 7.93
C PHE A 43 -1.62 4.80 8.41
N GLY A 44 -1.63 5.05 9.72
CA GLY A 44 -2.45 6.10 10.33
C GLY A 44 -1.90 7.49 10.00
N PRO A 45 -2.74 8.54 10.03
CA PRO A 45 -2.25 9.90 9.89
C PRO A 45 -1.45 10.35 11.12
N GLY A 46 -0.58 11.34 10.94
CA GLY A 46 0.15 12.00 12.02
C GLY A 46 -0.69 13.07 12.72
N GLY A 47 -0.33 13.39 13.96
CA GLY A 47 -0.90 14.52 14.70
C GLY A 47 -0.23 15.85 14.32
N ASN A 48 -0.94 16.96 14.51
CA ASN A 48 -0.40 18.31 14.36
C ASN A 48 0.52 18.68 15.53
N GLY A 49 1.51 19.53 15.28
CA GLY A 49 2.27 20.18 16.34
C GLY A 49 1.44 21.21 17.11
N GLY A 50 1.74 21.37 18.40
CA GLY A 50 1.16 22.42 19.24
C GLY A 50 1.73 23.80 18.90
N THR A 51 0.96 24.85 19.12
CA THR A 51 1.39 26.25 18.88
C THR A 51 2.09 26.85 20.10
N ASN A 52 2.76 28.00 19.96
CA ASN A 52 3.24 28.81 21.09
C ASN A 52 4.21 28.06 22.04
N GLY A 53 5.23 27.41 21.46
CA GLY A 53 6.16 26.56 22.21
C GLY A 53 5.55 25.21 22.60
N GLY A 54 4.60 24.72 21.81
CA GLY A 54 3.94 23.43 22.03
C GLY A 54 4.83 22.24 21.64
N GLY A 55 4.47 21.05 22.10
CA GLY A 55 5.11 19.82 21.67
C GLY A 55 4.79 19.45 20.22
N GLY A 56 5.58 18.55 19.65
CA GLY A 56 5.27 17.97 18.33
C GLY A 56 4.09 17.01 18.40
N GLY A 57 3.42 16.80 17.27
CA GLY A 57 2.41 15.76 17.12
C GLY A 57 3.03 14.36 17.07
N GLY A 58 2.28 13.35 17.50
CA GLY A 58 2.69 11.95 17.37
C GLY A 58 2.61 11.46 15.92
N GLY A 59 3.42 10.47 15.57
CA GLY A 59 3.30 9.77 14.29
C GLY A 59 2.16 8.75 14.29
N GLY A 60 1.62 8.43 13.13
CA GLY A 60 0.55 7.45 12.95
C GLY A 60 1.00 6.00 13.20
N GLY A 61 0.04 5.14 13.55
CA GLY A 61 0.26 3.71 13.73
C GLY A 61 0.38 2.95 12.41
N TYR A 62 0.70 1.66 12.49
CA TYR A 62 0.77 0.78 11.32
C TYR A 62 0.15 -0.57 11.60
N ALA A 63 -0.63 -1.08 10.65
CA ALA A 63 -1.17 -2.44 10.71
C ALA A 63 -1.04 -3.13 9.35
N ALA A 64 -0.68 -4.42 9.35
CA ALA A 64 -0.67 -5.24 8.13
C ALA A 64 -1.21 -6.65 8.37
N SER A 65 -1.91 -7.20 7.37
CA SER A 65 -2.41 -8.58 7.40
C SER A 65 -2.67 -9.12 5.99
N ASN A 66 -2.65 -10.44 5.87
CA ASN A 66 -3.22 -11.15 4.74
C ASN A 66 -4.70 -11.50 5.02
N PHE A 67 -5.55 -11.39 4.00
CA PHE A 67 -6.96 -11.71 4.08
C PHE A 67 -7.38 -12.67 2.99
N ASN A 68 -8.20 -13.65 3.37
CA ASN A 68 -8.98 -14.43 2.43
C ASN A 68 -10.17 -13.60 1.96
N VAL A 69 -10.32 -13.44 0.65
CA VAL A 69 -11.35 -12.61 0.03
C VAL A 69 -12.08 -13.38 -1.05
N ALA A 70 -13.28 -12.91 -1.41
CA ALA A 70 -14.01 -13.44 -2.54
C ALA A 70 -13.79 -12.55 -3.78
N PRO A 71 -13.52 -13.11 -4.96
CA PRO A 71 -13.48 -12.34 -6.21
C PRO A 71 -14.76 -11.50 -6.40
N GLY A 72 -14.60 -10.24 -6.81
CA GLY A 72 -15.70 -9.28 -6.97
C GLY A 72 -16.20 -8.63 -5.68
N ALA A 73 -15.74 -9.07 -4.49
CA ALA A 73 -16.07 -8.38 -3.25
C ALA A 73 -15.54 -6.94 -3.26
N SER A 74 -16.27 -6.02 -2.62
CA SER A 74 -15.88 -4.61 -2.51
C SER A 74 -15.61 -4.25 -1.06
N TYR A 75 -14.45 -3.64 -0.81
CA TYR A 75 -13.99 -3.20 0.50
C TYR A 75 -13.82 -1.69 0.49
N SER A 76 -14.56 -1.00 1.36
CA SER A 76 -14.38 0.44 1.57
C SER A 76 -13.05 0.71 2.27
N ILE A 77 -12.34 1.72 1.77
CA ILE A 77 -11.04 2.19 2.25
C ILE A 77 -11.23 3.63 2.71
N PHE A 78 -10.89 3.93 3.96
CA PHE A 78 -10.91 5.30 4.46
C PHE A 78 -9.51 5.72 4.86
N ILE A 79 -9.08 6.85 4.35
CA ILE A 79 -7.79 7.45 4.64
C ILE A 79 -8.01 8.67 5.51
N GLY A 80 -7.44 8.65 6.71
CA GLY A 80 -7.49 9.77 7.63
C GLY A 80 -6.56 10.90 7.17
N THR A 81 -6.97 12.14 7.40
CA THR A 81 -6.12 13.30 7.11
C THR A 81 -5.24 13.64 8.31
N GLY A 82 -4.10 14.25 8.04
CA GLY A 82 -3.20 14.78 9.06
C GLY A 82 -3.90 15.68 10.08
N GLY A 83 -3.62 15.47 11.37
CA GLY A 83 -4.17 16.27 12.46
C GLY A 83 -5.65 16.05 12.77
N SER A 84 -6.35 15.20 12.02
CA SER A 84 -7.79 15.01 12.14
C SER A 84 -8.23 14.08 13.28
N GLY A 85 -7.28 13.43 13.99
CA GLY A 85 -7.59 12.45 15.04
C GLY A 85 -8.36 11.21 14.58
N LEU A 86 -8.68 11.12 13.28
CA LEU A 86 -9.38 10.01 12.66
C LEU A 86 -8.40 9.15 11.89
N ALA A 87 -8.24 7.92 12.34
CA ALA A 87 -7.67 6.83 11.54
C ALA A 87 -8.79 6.01 10.93
N SER A 88 -8.54 5.35 9.80
CA SER A 88 -9.43 4.24 9.39
C SER A 88 -8.69 3.19 8.57
N ILE A 89 -9.23 1.96 8.50
CA ILE A 89 -10.24 1.58 7.50
C ILE A 89 -11.57 1.07 8.10
N ALA A 90 -12.69 1.45 7.47
CA ALA A 90 -14.01 0.83 7.63
C ALA A 90 -14.39 0.11 6.33
N GLY A 91 -14.42 -1.23 6.35
CA GLY A 91 -14.77 -2.05 5.19
C GLY A 91 -14.93 -3.55 5.50
N GLY A 92 -15.06 -3.96 6.77
CA GLY A 92 -15.29 -5.36 7.14
C GLY A 92 -14.04 -6.22 7.37
N LEU A 93 -12.83 -5.72 7.11
CA LEU A 93 -11.56 -6.44 7.37
C LEU A 93 -11.04 -6.29 8.82
N GLY A 94 -11.63 -5.41 9.63
CA GLY A 94 -11.32 -5.31 11.07
C GLY A 94 -9.95 -4.73 11.44
N MET A 95 -9.22 -4.12 10.50
CA MET A 95 -7.92 -3.51 10.74
C MET A 95 -8.00 -1.99 10.91
N LEU A 96 -7.18 -1.45 11.82
CA LEU A 96 -7.08 -0.01 12.10
C LEU A 96 -5.62 0.38 12.28
N ALA A 97 -5.24 1.55 11.78
CA ALA A 97 -3.95 2.18 12.05
C ALA A 97 -4.20 3.57 12.62
N ASN A 98 -4.23 3.69 13.96
CA ASN A 98 -4.68 4.88 14.66
C ASN A 98 -3.83 6.12 14.36
N ALA A 99 -4.45 7.29 14.45
CA ALA A 99 -3.79 8.56 14.27
C ALA A 99 -2.83 8.85 15.42
N GLY A 100 -1.76 9.58 15.15
CA GLY A 100 -1.00 10.24 16.20
C GLY A 100 -1.82 11.36 16.86
N ALA A 101 -1.64 11.56 18.16
CA ALA A 101 -2.28 12.66 18.87
C ALA A 101 -1.60 13.99 18.53
N ASN A 102 -2.36 15.07 18.55
CA ASN A 102 -1.82 16.41 18.40
C ASN A 102 -0.94 16.79 19.61
N GLY A 103 0.09 17.59 19.36
CA GLY A 103 0.88 18.23 20.40
C GLY A 103 0.06 19.28 21.14
N GLY A 104 0.37 19.46 22.42
CA GLY A 104 -0.19 20.47 23.30
C GLY A 104 0.90 21.28 24.00
N ASN A 105 0.51 21.97 25.07
CA ASN A 105 1.38 22.88 25.80
C ASN A 105 1.44 22.47 27.27
N VAL A 106 2.58 22.70 27.91
CA VAL A 106 2.74 22.61 29.37
C VAL A 106 3.26 23.93 29.89
N SER A 107 2.90 24.28 31.12
CA SER A 107 3.36 25.54 31.74
C SER A 107 4.87 25.53 31.98
N ASN A 108 5.51 26.66 31.72
CA ASN A 108 6.90 26.90 32.09
C ASN A 108 7.11 26.72 33.60
N PRO A 109 8.26 26.17 34.03
CA PRO A 109 9.48 25.91 33.24
C PRO A 109 9.58 24.48 32.65
N ASN A 110 8.47 23.75 32.50
CA ASN A 110 8.53 22.36 32.07
C ASN A 110 8.66 22.22 30.54
N ILE A 111 9.38 21.18 30.10
CA ILE A 111 9.36 20.72 28.69
C ILE A 111 8.32 19.61 28.58
N GLY A 112 7.40 19.72 27.62
CA GLY A 112 6.35 18.71 27.47
C GLY A 112 5.31 19.04 26.40
N GLY A 113 4.18 18.35 26.47
CA GLY A 113 3.08 18.52 25.52
C GLY A 113 3.27 17.77 24.19
N GLY A 114 4.21 16.83 24.10
CA GLY A 114 4.33 15.96 22.93
C GLY A 114 3.10 15.06 22.77
N GLY A 115 2.60 14.93 21.55
CA GLY A 115 1.48 14.05 21.22
C GLY A 115 1.89 12.57 21.26
N ALA A 116 1.02 11.70 21.78
CA ALA A 116 1.24 10.26 21.74
C ALA A 116 1.23 9.72 20.30
N GLY A 117 2.05 8.70 20.01
CA GLY A 117 2.02 7.99 18.73
C GLY A 117 0.76 7.13 18.56
N GLY A 118 0.28 7.01 17.33
CA GLY A 118 -0.84 6.17 16.97
C GLY A 118 -0.48 4.68 16.99
N THR A 119 -1.49 3.81 17.16
CA THR A 119 -1.33 2.35 17.30
C THR A 119 -2.00 1.59 16.15
N GLY A 120 -1.32 0.57 15.62
CA GLY A 120 -1.96 -0.46 14.77
C GLY A 120 -2.81 -1.44 15.58
N LEU A 121 -3.92 -1.90 15.01
CA LEU A 121 -4.83 -2.89 15.61
C LEU A 121 -5.40 -3.82 14.53
N GLY A 122 -5.70 -5.06 14.93
CA GLY A 122 -6.40 -6.04 14.09
C GLY A 122 -5.56 -6.65 12.96
N GLY A 123 -4.33 -6.18 12.75
CA GLY A 123 -3.39 -6.80 11.82
C GLY A 123 -2.69 -8.01 12.43
N GLN A 124 -2.10 -8.86 11.58
CA GLN A 124 -1.08 -9.83 11.99
C GLN A 124 0.18 -9.12 12.49
N VAL A 125 0.44 -7.94 11.94
CA VAL A 125 1.51 -7.04 12.36
C VAL A 125 0.87 -5.72 12.79
N ASN A 126 1.17 -5.27 14.01
CA ASN A 126 0.69 -4.01 14.56
C ASN A 126 1.86 -3.25 15.17
N ARG A 127 1.98 -1.97 14.85
CA ARG A 127 3.10 -1.12 15.30
C ARG A 127 2.61 0.26 15.72
N THR A 128 3.43 0.90 16.56
CA THR A 128 3.12 2.19 17.17
C THR A 128 4.01 3.27 16.58
N GLY A 129 3.42 4.41 16.23
CA GLY A 129 4.16 5.60 15.81
C GLY A 129 4.97 6.19 16.95
N GLY A 130 5.91 7.07 16.62
CA GLY A 130 6.68 7.81 17.61
C GLY A 130 5.81 8.83 18.34
N ALA A 131 6.07 9.04 19.63
CA ALA A 131 5.53 10.20 20.32
C ALA A 131 6.24 11.47 19.83
N GLY A 132 5.54 12.61 19.80
CA GLY A 132 6.17 13.91 19.61
C GLY A 132 7.03 14.30 20.82
N GLY A 133 8.05 15.11 20.58
CA GLY A 133 8.87 15.72 21.60
C GLY A 133 8.16 16.90 22.28
N GLY A 134 8.56 17.20 23.51
CA GLY A 134 8.05 18.32 24.28
C GLY A 134 8.59 19.68 23.79
N GLY A 135 7.73 20.69 23.82
CA GLY A 135 8.08 22.09 23.61
C GLY A 135 8.31 22.81 24.94
N TYR A 136 8.83 24.03 24.85
CA TYR A 136 8.99 24.97 25.96
C TYR A 136 8.14 26.20 25.65
N TYR A 137 7.10 26.41 26.46
CA TYR A 137 6.03 27.39 26.20
C TYR A 137 6.62 28.77 25.89
N THR A 138 6.06 29.44 24.88
CA THR A 138 6.50 30.73 24.30
C THR A 138 7.80 30.76 23.50
N TYR A 139 8.68 29.75 23.59
CA TYR A 139 10.00 29.85 22.93
C TYR A 139 10.21 28.79 21.88
N PHE A 140 10.12 27.51 22.22
CA PHE A 140 10.61 26.48 21.32
C PHE A 140 9.62 25.33 21.18
N GLY A 141 9.47 24.82 19.96
CA GLY A 141 8.64 23.69 19.65
C GLY A 141 9.38 22.37 19.80
N GLY A 142 8.67 21.32 20.20
CA GLY A 142 9.18 19.95 20.15
C GLY A 142 9.11 19.35 18.73
N GLY A 143 9.92 18.36 18.42
CA GLY A 143 9.85 17.67 17.12
C GLY A 143 8.68 16.70 17.04
N GLY A 144 8.12 16.50 15.86
CA GLY A 144 7.07 15.50 15.61
C GLY A 144 7.59 14.07 15.65
N GLY A 145 6.73 13.11 15.99
CA GLY A 145 7.05 11.70 15.97
C GLY A 145 7.02 11.10 14.56
N GLY A 146 7.91 10.15 14.28
CA GLY A 146 7.90 9.41 13.02
C GLY A 146 6.72 8.43 12.94
N ALA A 147 6.19 8.20 11.75
CA ALA A 147 5.15 7.21 11.53
C ALA A 147 5.67 5.79 11.74
N ALA A 148 4.80 4.87 12.17
CA ALA A 148 5.13 3.45 12.12
C ALA A 148 5.06 2.92 10.68
N GLY A 149 5.87 1.90 10.39
CA GLY A 149 5.89 1.19 9.11
C GLY A 149 6.32 -0.25 9.33
N LEU A 150 7.39 -0.68 8.65
CA LEU A 150 8.01 -1.99 8.90
C LEU A 150 8.62 -2.11 10.31
N ASN A 151 8.82 -1.00 11.00
CA ASN A 151 9.22 -0.89 12.40
C ASN A 151 8.33 0.14 13.12
N ASN A 152 8.49 0.26 14.43
CA ASN A 152 7.88 1.37 15.18
C ASN A 152 8.48 2.71 14.72
N GLY A 153 7.70 3.77 14.84
CA GLY A 153 8.20 5.13 14.60
C GLY A 153 9.11 5.61 15.72
N GLY A 154 10.14 6.38 15.38
CA GLY A 154 11.01 7.05 16.32
C GLY A 154 10.34 8.27 16.96
N GLY A 155 10.57 8.48 18.25
CA GLY A 155 10.07 9.66 18.94
C GLY A 155 10.72 10.96 18.44
N GLY A 156 9.95 12.05 18.46
CA GLY A 156 10.48 13.39 18.23
C GLY A 156 11.34 13.88 19.40
N GLY A 157 12.35 14.68 19.08
CA GLY A 157 13.23 15.28 20.06
C GLY A 157 12.53 16.36 20.88
N ASN A 158 12.79 16.39 22.18
CA ASN A 158 12.44 17.53 23.03
C ASN A 158 13.25 18.76 22.61
N THR A 159 12.67 19.94 22.83
CA THR A 159 13.47 21.18 22.84
C THR A 159 14.22 21.34 24.17
N ILE A 160 14.84 22.50 24.39
CA ILE A 160 15.57 22.86 25.60
C ILE A 160 14.80 23.85 26.47
N VAL A 161 15.24 24.02 27.73
CA VAL A 161 14.74 25.08 28.62
C VAL A 161 15.34 26.42 28.18
N TYR A 162 14.52 27.46 28.07
CA TYR A 162 14.99 28.81 27.78
C TYR A 162 15.89 29.34 28.90
N ASN A 163 17.06 29.85 28.53
CA ASN A 163 18.09 30.34 29.45
C ASN A 163 18.49 31.81 29.21
N GLY A 164 17.68 32.56 28.45
CA GLY A 164 18.01 33.92 28.03
C GLY A 164 18.66 34.04 26.65
N ASN A 165 18.88 32.92 25.94
CA ASN A 165 19.38 32.90 24.57
C ASN A 165 18.45 32.08 23.67
N CYS A 166 18.09 32.64 22.52
CA CYS A 166 17.17 32.03 21.56
C CYS A 166 17.85 31.31 20.37
N LEU A 167 19.17 31.37 20.24
CA LEU A 167 19.91 30.74 19.14
C LEU A 167 19.94 29.21 19.24
N THR A 168 18.79 28.57 19.08
CA THR A 168 18.62 27.13 19.23
C THR A 168 17.56 26.62 18.26
N PRO A 169 17.83 25.52 17.54
CA PRO A 169 16.79 24.84 16.78
C PRO A 169 15.74 24.28 17.74
N GLY A 170 14.52 24.09 17.24
CA GLY A 170 13.52 23.31 17.97
C GLY A 170 13.91 21.83 18.07
N GLY A 171 13.02 21.03 18.63
CA GLY A 171 13.22 19.59 18.75
C GLY A 171 13.43 18.88 17.41
N ALA A 172 14.30 17.89 17.35
CA ALA A 172 14.57 17.12 16.13
C ALA A 172 13.37 16.26 15.71
N ALA A 173 13.20 16.02 14.41
CA ALA A 173 12.21 15.10 13.88
C ALA A 173 12.44 13.64 14.33
N GLY A 174 11.36 12.91 14.60
CA GLY A 174 11.40 11.46 14.79
C GLY A 174 11.50 10.72 13.45
N ILE A 175 12.30 9.65 13.39
CA ILE A 175 12.52 8.86 12.17
C ILE A 175 11.34 7.92 11.93
N GLY A 176 10.85 7.82 10.69
CA GLY A 176 9.81 6.87 10.28
C GLY A 176 10.26 5.42 10.38
N GLY A 177 9.31 4.51 10.60
CA GLY A 177 9.56 3.08 10.77
C GLY A 177 9.97 2.33 9.48
N GLY A 178 10.25 3.04 8.39
CA GLY A 178 10.59 2.49 7.07
C GLY A 178 9.38 2.15 6.19
N GLY A 179 9.64 1.70 4.96
CA GLY A 179 8.61 1.51 3.94
C GLY A 179 8.08 2.87 3.46
N ALA A 180 6.76 3.04 3.44
CA ALA A 180 6.10 4.31 3.10
C ALA A 180 5.95 5.27 4.30
N ALA A 181 6.31 4.84 5.50
CA ALA A 181 6.20 5.63 6.73
C ALA A 181 7.10 6.87 6.67
N GLY A 182 6.53 8.02 7.00
CA GLY A 182 7.24 9.30 6.98
C GLY A 182 7.88 9.70 8.31
N ASP A 183 8.91 10.53 8.22
CA ASP A 183 9.52 11.19 9.38
C ASP A 183 8.59 12.25 9.97
N GLY A 184 8.78 12.58 11.24
CA GLY A 184 8.13 13.73 11.85
C GLY A 184 8.71 15.07 11.34
N GLY A 185 8.05 16.17 11.65
CA GLY A 185 8.56 17.52 11.40
C GLY A 185 9.48 18.00 12.52
N LYS A 186 10.50 18.81 12.21
CA LYS A 186 11.28 19.49 13.27
C LYS A 186 10.41 20.51 14.02
N GLY A 187 10.68 20.73 15.29
CA GLY A 187 10.09 21.81 16.07
C GLY A 187 10.64 23.18 15.68
N ALA A 188 9.90 24.23 16.00
CA ALA A 188 10.32 25.61 15.76
C ALA A 188 11.36 26.08 16.80
N GLY A 189 12.32 26.89 16.35
CA GLY A 189 13.32 27.56 17.17
C GLY A 189 13.53 29.01 16.75
N PHE A 190 14.73 29.54 16.98
CA PHE A 190 15.18 30.82 16.43
C PHE A 190 16.61 30.75 15.90
N THR A 191 16.91 31.65 14.98
CA THR A 191 18.24 31.79 14.35
C THR A 191 19.01 33.01 14.85
N ASP A 192 18.46 33.75 15.82
CA ASP A 192 19.08 34.90 16.45
C ASP A 192 18.97 34.87 17.98
N ILE A 193 19.85 35.61 18.66
CA ILE A 193 19.89 35.69 20.12
C ILE A 193 18.65 36.40 20.68
N GLY A 194 18.07 37.34 19.92
CA GLY A 194 16.98 38.21 20.35
C GLY A 194 15.58 37.60 20.23
N CYS A 195 15.46 36.35 19.78
CA CYS A 195 14.18 35.70 19.52
C CYS A 195 13.33 36.52 18.52
N THR A 196 13.94 37.05 17.46
CA THR A 196 13.25 37.89 16.47
C THR A 196 13.13 37.24 15.10
N VAL A 197 13.98 36.27 14.80
CA VAL A 197 14.06 35.55 13.54
C VAL A 197 13.76 34.08 13.79
N THR A 198 12.55 33.67 13.42
CA THR A 198 12.06 32.31 13.64
C THR A 198 12.78 31.29 12.75
N ASP A 199 13.02 30.11 13.32
CA ASP A 199 13.27 28.90 12.56
C ASP A 199 12.00 28.05 12.63
N PRO A 200 11.07 28.13 11.66
CA PRO A 200 9.72 27.60 11.80
C PRO A 200 9.69 26.07 11.97
N GLY A 201 8.64 25.57 12.62
CA GLY A 201 8.37 24.13 12.66
C GLY A 201 8.09 23.59 11.26
N ALA A 202 8.37 22.31 11.04
CA ALA A 202 8.07 21.63 9.78
C ALA A 202 6.85 20.72 9.92
N ASP A 203 6.16 20.50 8.80
CA ASP A 203 5.14 19.47 8.69
C ASP A 203 5.76 18.07 8.80
N GLY A 204 4.92 17.07 9.05
CA GLY A 204 5.31 15.68 8.89
C GLY A 204 5.76 15.41 7.45
N ALA A 205 6.79 14.58 7.28
CA ALA A 205 7.17 14.06 5.98
C ALA A 205 6.37 12.78 5.67
N GLY A 206 6.32 12.37 4.40
CA GLY A 206 5.74 11.10 3.97
C GLY A 206 4.32 10.87 4.46
N TYR A 207 3.97 9.62 4.78
CA TYR A 207 2.66 9.26 5.33
C TYR A 207 2.75 9.03 6.84
N GLY A 208 1.77 9.57 7.57
CA GLY A 208 1.65 9.42 9.02
C GLY A 208 2.66 10.18 9.89
N GLY A 209 3.58 10.96 9.32
CA GLY A 209 4.55 11.75 10.10
C GLY A 209 3.86 12.80 10.96
N GLY A 210 4.24 12.94 12.23
CA GLY A 210 3.71 13.98 13.11
C GLY A 210 4.32 15.35 12.82
N GLY A 211 3.53 16.43 12.91
CA GLY A 211 4.02 17.80 12.70
C GLY A 211 4.85 18.33 13.88
N GLY A 212 5.84 19.18 13.63
CA GLY A 212 6.66 19.80 14.68
C GLY A 212 5.94 20.93 15.41
N GLY A 213 6.23 21.16 16.69
CA GLY A 213 5.65 22.25 17.47
C GLY A 213 6.10 23.64 16.98
N GLY A 214 5.24 24.64 17.15
CA GLY A 214 5.51 26.06 16.86
C GLY A 214 6.24 26.79 17.99
N ASN A 215 6.65 28.04 17.76
CA ASN A 215 7.25 28.93 18.76
C ASN A 215 6.26 30.05 19.16
N GLY A 216 6.61 30.89 20.14
CA GLY A 216 5.68 31.90 20.69
C GLY A 216 5.60 33.22 19.94
N ILE A 217 6.46 33.48 18.96
CA ILE A 217 6.43 34.72 18.18
C ILE A 217 5.76 34.57 16.82
N GLY A 218 5.11 33.43 16.57
CA GLY A 218 4.16 33.29 15.46
C GLY A 218 4.47 32.21 14.43
N SER A 219 5.49 31.35 14.64
CA SER A 219 5.60 30.13 13.82
C SER A 219 4.47 29.17 14.22
N PRO A 220 3.55 28.80 13.30
CA PRO A 220 2.54 27.79 13.59
C PRO A 220 3.21 26.44 13.86
N GLY A 221 2.48 25.54 14.52
CA GLY A 221 2.87 24.13 14.52
C GLY A 221 2.74 23.56 13.10
N GLY A 222 3.63 22.64 12.76
CA GLY A 222 3.53 21.85 11.54
C GLY A 222 2.30 20.95 11.57
N ILE A 223 1.80 20.65 10.38
CA ILE A 223 0.67 19.77 10.14
C ILE A 223 1.18 18.32 10.10
N GLY A 224 0.45 17.39 10.71
CA GLY A 224 0.74 15.96 10.53
C GLY A 224 0.46 15.52 9.09
N SER A 225 1.10 14.45 8.62
CA SER A 225 0.81 13.90 7.31
C SER A 225 -0.44 13.04 7.29
N ASP A 226 -1.05 12.91 6.12
CA ASP A 226 -2.18 12.00 5.88
C ASP A 226 -1.79 10.53 6.06
N GLY A 227 -2.81 9.69 6.25
CA GLY A 227 -2.67 8.24 6.27
C GLY A 227 -2.47 7.66 4.86
N TYR A 228 -2.32 6.34 4.80
CA TYR A 228 -1.99 5.65 3.55
C TYR A 228 -2.40 4.18 3.60
N CYS A 229 -2.79 3.61 2.45
CA CYS A 229 -3.09 2.19 2.32
C CYS A 229 -2.50 1.63 1.02
N ILE A 230 -1.87 0.46 1.14
CA ILE A 230 -1.49 -0.37 0.00
C ILE A 230 -2.22 -1.70 0.11
N ILE A 231 -2.80 -2.14 -1.00
CA ILE A 231 -3.33 -3.49 -1.16
C ILE A 231 -2.55 -4.17 -2.26
N THR A 232 -1.94 -5.31 -1.95
CA THR A 232 -1.16 -6.11 -2.90
C THR A 232 -1.80 -7.48 -3.05
N TRP A 233 -1.80 -8.02 -4.26
CA TRP A 233 -2.28 -9.38 -4.53
C TRP A 233 -1.49 -10.03 -5.64
N SER A 234 -1.35 -11.36 -5.58
CA SER A 234 -0.93 -12.13 -6.75
C SER A 234 -2.17 -12.42 -7.58
N GLY A 235 -2.23 -11.88 -8.80
CA GLY A 235 -3.19 -12.37 -9.77
C GLY A 235 -2.80 -13.76 -10.23
N ALA A 236 -3.77 -14.64 -10.43
CA ALA A 236 -3.59 -15.60 -11.51
C ALA A 236 -3.53 -14.76 -12.79
N THR A 237 -2.34 -14.42 -13.28
CA THR A 237 -2.19 -13.77 -14.59
C THR A 237 -2.46 -14.74 -15.73
N GLY A 238 -2.75 -16.00 -15.42
CA GLY A 238 -3.43 -16.89 -16.33
C GLY A 238 -4.91 -16.52 -16.37
N ILE A 239 -5.42 -16.36 -17.59
CA ILE A 239 -6.74 -16.87 -17.93
C ILE A 239 -6.95 -18.13 -17.08
N GLY A 240 -7.84 -18.05 -16.08
CA GLY A 240 -8.05 -19.18 -15.20
C GLY A 240 -8.43 -20.35 -16.07
N ASP A 241 -7.60 -21.40 -16.09
CA ASP A 241 -8.09 -22.71 -16.52
C ASP A 241 -9.33 -22.92 -15.66
N ILE A 242 -10.51 -22.76 -16.25
CA ILE A 242 -11.73 -23.23 -15.62
C ILE A 242 -11.50 -24.72 -15.52
N THR A 243 -11.06 -25.16 -14.35
CA THR A 243 -10.71 -26.53 -14.04
C THR A 243 -11.92 -27.38 -14.35
N SER A 244 -11.86 -28.01 -15.53
CA SER A 244 -12.55 -29.23 -15.92
C SER A 244 -13.99 -29.33 -15.42
N ASP A 245 -14.89 -28.51 -15.95
CA ASP A 245 -16.18 -29.10 -16.27
C ASP A 245 -15.91 -30.04 -17.46
N ALA A 246 -16.02 -31.36 -17.22
CA ALA A 246 -15.59 -32.43 -18.12
C ALA A 246 -16.23 -32.40 -19.52
N ALA A 247 -17.19 -31.49 -19.72
CA ALA A 247 -17.90 -31.27 -20.96
C ALA A 247 -16.99 -30.84 -22.12
N TYR A 248 -16.00 -29.95 -21.92
CA TYR A 248 -15.16 -29.42 -23.01
C TYR A 248 -13.67 -29.62 -22.75
N GLY A 249 -13.21 -30.87 -22.85
CA GLY A 249 -11.78 -31.21 -22.83
C GLY A 249 -11.21 -31.29 -24.25
N VAL A 250 -9.96 -30.88 -24.47
CA VAL A 250 -9.30 -31.07 -25.77
C VAL A 250 -8.82 -32.53 -25.87
N LEU A 251 -9.11 -33.21 -26.97
CA LEU A 251 -8.72 -34.60 -27.19
C LEU A 251 -7.24 -34.76 -27.55
N ALA A 252 -6.61 -33.73 -28.13
CA ALA A 252 -5.19 -33.70 -28.45
C ALA A 252 -4.59 -32.31 -28.17
N ASN A 253 -3.62 -32.27 -27.27
CA ASN A 253 -2.80 -31.10 -26.98
C ASN A 253 -1.37 -31.58 -26.66
N PRO A 254 -0.38 -31.37 -27.54
CA PRO A 254 -0.39 -30.46 -28.69
C PRO A 254 -1.32 -30.88 -29.83
N PHE A 255 -1.77 -29.92 -30.64
CA PHE A 255 -2.53 -30.17 -31.87
C PHE A 255 -1.67 -29.92 -33.10
N THR A 256 -1.94 -30.62 -34.20
CA THR A 256 -1.17 -30.49 -35.46
C THR A 256 -1.83 -29.53 -36.43
N ASP A 257 -3.04 -29.87 -36.83
CA ASP A 257 -3.80 -29.24 -37.91
C ASP A 257 -5.23 -28.93 -37.47
N ARG A 258 -5.74 -29.59 -36.42
CA ARG A 258 -7.11 -29.42 -35.94
C ARG A 258 -7.19 -29.47 -34.43
N ILE A 259 -8.08 -28.67 -33.86
CA ILE A 259 -8.42 -28.74 -32.44
C ILE A 259 -9.67 -29.58 -32.30
N VAL A 260 -9.55 -30.73 -31.63
CA VAL A 260 -10.69 -31.63 -31.41
C VAL A 260 -11.15 -31.51 -29.97
N LEU A 261 -12.40 -31.13 -29.78
CA LEU A 261 -13.02 -31.00 -28.46
C LEU A 261 -13.80 -32.27 -28.11
N ARG A 262 -13.83 -32.62 -26.83
CA ARG A 262 -14.73 -33.61 -26.25
C ARG A 262 -16.13 -32.99 -26.20
N ALA A 263 -17.13 -33.72 -26.68
CA ALA A 263 -18.55 -33.40 -26.60
C ALA A 263 -18.98 -31.97 -27.02
N PRO A 264 -18.64 -31.48 -28.22
CA PRO A 264 -19.21 -30.24 -28.73
C PRO A 264 -20.73 -30.38 -28.92
N ARG A 265 -21.49 -29.35 -28.56
CA ARG A 265 -22.96 -29.27 -28.70
C ARG A 265 -23.39 -28.69 -30.04
N GLY A 266 -22.47 -28.04 -30.76
CA GLY A 266 -22.70 -27.40 -32.05
C GLY A 266 -23.34 -26.00 -31.95
N THR A 267 -23.54 -25.50 -30.74
CA THR A 267 -24.10 -24.15 -30.47
C THR A 267 -23.03 -23.16 -30.02
N GLU A 268 -21.82 -23.62 -29.79
CA GLU A 268 -20.72 -22.84 -29.26
C GLU A 268 -20.10 -21.92 -30.33
N GLN A 269 -19.68 -20.74 -29.90
CA GLN A 269 -18.77 -19.87 -30.64
C GLN A 269 -17.37 -19.99 -30.06
N TYR A 270 -16.38 -19.84 -30.92
CA TYR A 270 -14.98 -20.02 -30.57
C TYR A 270 -14.17 -18.82 -31.01
N GLU A 271 -13.21 -18.41 -30.20
CA GLU A 271 -12.16 -17.46 -30.56
C GLU A 271 -10.80 -18.07 -30.23
N LEU A 272 -9.87 -18.07 -31.16
CA LEU A 272 -8.51 -18.56 -30.97
C LEU A 272 -7.55 -17.38 -30.98
N TRP A 273 -6.75 -17.26 -29.93
CA TRP A 273 -5.83 -16.16 -29.70
C TRP A 273 -4.40 -16.70 -29.63
N ASP A 274 -3.45 -16.00 -30.25
CA ASP A 274 -2.03 -16.32 -30.12
C ASP A 274 -1.43 -15.81 -28.80
N ALA A 275 -0.20 -16.23 -28.48
CA ALA A 275 0.50 -15.83 -27.26
C ALA A 275 0.74 -14.31 -27.12
N SER A 276 0.58 -13.53 -28.19
CA SER A 276 0.67 -12.07 -28.14
C SER A 276 -0.66 -11.38 -27.79
N GLY A 277 -1.74 -12.15 -27.66
CA GLY A 277 -3.08 -11.62 -27.44
C GLY A 277 -3.75 -11.13 -28.72
N ARG A 278 -3.33 -11.60 -29.90
CA ARG A 278 -4.01 -11.33 -31.17
C ARG A 278 -4.95 -12.48 -31.52
N GLU A 279 -6.18 -12.16 -31.90
CA GLU A 279 -7.12 -13.13 -32.46
C GLU A 279 -6.60 -13.64 -33.81
N VAL A 280 -6.42 -14.95 -33.92
CA VAL A 280 -5.97 -15.62 -35.15
C VAL A 280 -7.11 -16.31 -35.88
N TRP A 281 -8.19 -16.64 -35.19
CA TRP A 281 -9.39 -17.24 -35.79
C TRP A 281 -10.61 -17.06 -34.88
N SER A 282 -11.81 -16.93 -35.46
CA SER A 282 -13.08 -16.97 -34.73
C SER A 282 -14.18 -17.62 -35.59
N GLY A 283 -15.14 -18.28 -34.95
CA GLY A 283 -16.29 -18.90 -35.62
C GLY A 283 -16.91 -20.07 -34.86
N ALA A 284 -17.70 -20.89 -35.57
CA ALA A 284 -18.31 -22.12 -35.06
C ALA A 284 -17.62 -23.37 -35.62
N ASN A 285 -17.88 -24.53 -35.00
CA ASN A 285 -17.38 -25.85 -35.43
C ASN A 285 -15.84 -25.87 -35.62
N ILE A 286 -15.08 -25.51 -34.58
CA ILE A 286 -13.62 -25.39 -34.66
C ILE A 286 -12.93 -26.68 -35.10
N GLU A 287 -13.52 -27.84 -34.80
CA GLU A 287 -13.04 -29.17 -35.18
C GLU A 287 -13.05 -29.44 -36.69
N ALA A 288 -13.83 -28.66 -37.45
CA ALA A 288 -13.87 -28.72 -38.90
C ALA A 288 -12.78 -27.87 -39.58
N GLN A 289 -12.14 -26.97 -38.82
CA GLN A 289 -11.22 -25.97 -39.37
C GLN A 289 -9.81 -26.53 -39.54
N ASP A 290 -9.19 -26.21 -40.68
CA ASP A 290 -7.77 -26.49 -40.93
C ASP A 290 -6.90 -25.35 -40.40
N LEU A 291 -6.23 -25.62 -39.28
CA LEU A 291 -5.33 -24.74 -38.58
C LEU A 291 -3.86 -25.09 -38.84
N SER A 292 -3.55 -25.89 -39.87
CA SER A 292 -2.19 -26.29 -40.24
C SER A 292 -1.26 -25.08 -40.50
N HIS A 293 -1.82 -23.97 -40.99
CA HIS A 293 -1.12 -22.72 -41.28
C HIS A 293 -0.62 -21.95 -40.03
N LEU A 294 -1.11 -22.27 -38.82
CA LEU A 294 -0.65 -21.64 -37.59
C LEU A 294 0.79 -22.07 -37.24
N SER A 295 1.59 -21.13 -36.72
CA SER A 295 2.95 -21.41 -36.24
C SER A 295 2.96 -22.27 -34.97
N SER A 296 4.03 -23.05 -34.74
CA SER A 296 4.23 -23.75 -33.46
C SER A 296 4.42 -22.74 -32.31
N SER A 297 3.43 -22.66 -31.41
CA SER A 297 3.36 -21.67 -30.33
C SER A 297 2.32 -22.08 -29.28
N THR A 298 2.15 -21.25 -28.25
CA THR A 298 1.02 -21.33 -27.32
C THR A 298 -0.16 -20.53 -27.86
N TYR A 299 -1.36 -21.09 -27.73
CA TYR A 299 -2.62 -20.44 -28.07
C TYR A 299 -3.61 -20.51 -26.91
N VAL A 300 -4.60 -19.64 -26.93
CA VAL A 300 -5.76 -19.68 -26.04
C VAL A 300 -7.00 -19.82 -26.89
N LEU A 301 -7.74 -20.91 -26.67
CA LEU A 301 -9.06 -21.10 -27.25
C LEU A 301 -10.12 -20.66 -26.24
N LYS A 302 -10.87 -19.62 -26.57
CA LYS A 302 -12.07 -19.20 -25.87
C LYS A 302 -13.28 -19.93 -26.45
N VAL A 303 -14.10 -20.54 -25.60
CA VAL A 303 -15.34 -21.26 -25.94
C VAL A 303 -16.51 -20.49 -25.32
N ILE A 304 -17.48 -20.10 -26.12
CA ILE A 304 -18.65 -19.30 -25.72
C ILE A 304 -19.90 -20.14 -26.00
N ASP A 305 -20.62 -20.54 -24.94
CA ASP A 305 -21.85 -21.36 -25.02
C ASP A 305 -22.98 -20.61 -24.28
N GLY A 306 -23.78 -19.85 -25.04
CA GLY A 306 -24.74 -18.90 -24.47
C GLY A 306 -24.03 -17.82 -23.64
N ASP A 307 -24.41 -17.67 -22.37
CA ASP A 307 -23.80 -16.72 -21.43
C ASP A 307 -22.52 -17.28 -20.77
N ALA A 308 -22.20 -18.56 -20.99
CA ALA A 308 -21.01 -19.18 -20.41
C ALA A 308 -19.79 -18.95 -21.29
N MET A 309 -18.71 -18.40 -20.72
CA MET A 309 -17.40 -18.29 -21.37
C MET A 309 -16.40 -19.22 -20.69
N ARG A 310 -15.60 -19.92 -21.50
CA ARG A 310 -14.49 -20.76 -21.05
C ARG A 310 -13.26 -20.49 -21.89
N THR A 311 -12.12 -20.92 -21.39
CA THR A 311 -10.84 -20.74 -22.04
C THR A 311 -9.98 -21.98 -21.84
N ILE A 312 -9.23 -22.34 -22.87
CA ILE A 312 -8.42 -23.55 -22.92
C ILE A 312 -7.05 -23.20 -23.49
N ARG A 313 -5.99 -23.52 -22.77
CA ARG A 313 -4.63 -23.35 -23.27
C ARG A 313 -4.26 -24.49 -24.22
N LEU A 314 -3.73 -24.12 -25.39
CA LEU A 314 -3.32 -25.04 -26.44
C LEU A 314 -1.85 -24.85 -26.79
N VAL A 315 -1.22 -25.93 -27.24
CA VAL A 315 0.12 -25.94 -27.82
C VAL A 315 0.00 -26.52 -29.23
N LYS A 316 0.73 -25.93 -30.18
CA LYS A 316 0.95 -26.50 -31.50
C LYS A 316 2.44 -26.77 -31.70
#